data_AF-A0A847QU90-F1
#
_entry.id   AF-A0A847QU90-F1
#
_cell.length_a   1.000
_cell.length_b   1.000
_cell.length_c   1.000
_cell.angle_alpha   90.00
_cell.angle_beta   90.00
_cell.angle_gamma   90.00
#
_symmetry.space_group_name_H-M   'P 1'
#
loop_
_entity.id
_entity.type
_entity.pdbx_description
1 polymer ?
#
loop_
_entity_poly.entity_id
_entity_poly.type
_entity_poly.pdbx_seq_one_letter_code
_entity_poly.pdbx_strand_id
1 'polypeptide(L)'
;MMDLFMNMFEKCEKWIKKEVQYFSLPIKEQALFLERKGYYRIARKKYIQLENWSKVIEISKILKDYESVFYYYIKNKECEKALHTVELYELYELGAPFCEKQGLLNKAAHMYSYFDKIKAASLYKKLNLWDKAAECYMDLEQHFRALDCIDRLDNPEKRKRGYRFIEKQADTFFDKENYEQALKLYIRMQIWEKAISAAKILENDIIVQRIYEHLAHKALEEGYLLQAAQYLENIHIPKAIHLYQELGYIEEATKLLVHEQKIEEAIHLLLQHHMVETAEKMIKTDEQAHIFINYLEKQKNINKLEELYDKYQLFEKAVIYFINQEKIELALKWIKKIENPYKAAQFLELIEKWEIAAHYYLLSNHIDLCSHCLKKAGFTAKEIQHFIQVKKYPDSFSS
;
A
#
# COMPACT_ATOMS: atom_id res chain seq x y z
N MET A 1 43.43 -92.28 -13.08
CA MET A 1 42.50 -91.80 -12.03
C MET A 1 43.24 -91.52 -10.72
N MET A 2 44.12 -92.42 -10.23
CA MET A 2 44.97 -92.17 -9.05
C MET A 2 45.86 -90.92 -9.14
N ASP A 3 46.51 -90.66 -10.29
CA ASP A 3 47.39 -89.48 -10.43
C ASP A 3 46.66 -88.14 -10.29
N LEU A 4 45.38 -88.10 -10.67
CA LEU A 4 44.54 -86.91 -10.59
C LEU A 4 44.14 -86.63 -9.13
N PHE A 5 43.90 -87.69 -8.35
CA PHE A 5 43.67 -87.60 -6.90
C PHE A 5 44.94 -87.22 -6.14
N MET A 6 46.11 -87.78 -6.47
CA MET A 6 47.38 -87.44 -5.81
C MET A 6 47.79 -85.99 -6.07
N ASN A 7 47.63 -85.49 -7.30
CA ASN A 7 47.89 -84.08 -7.63
C ASN A 7 46.92 -83.12 -6.89
N MET A 8 45.65 -83.51 -6.74
CA MET A 8 44.69 -82.73 -5.97
C MET A 8 45.04 -82.73 -4.47
N PHE A 9 45.47 -83.87 -3.93
CA PHE A 9 45.88 -84.01 -2.53
C PHE A 9 47.13 -83.19 -2.23
N GLU A 10 48.16 -83.23 -3.08
CA GLU A 10 49.36 -82.39 -2.93
C GLU A 10 49.04 -80.89 -3.01
N LYS A 11 48.13 -80.50 -3.89
CA LYS A 11 47.65 -79.10 -3.97
C LYS A 11 46.92 -78.69 -2.69
N CYS A 12 46.06 -79.56 -2.15
CA CYS A 12 45.38 -79.34 -0.88
C CYS A 12 46.37 -79.27 0.30
N GLU A 13 47.33 -80.18 0.39
CA GLU A 13 48.33 -80.19 1.46
C GLU A 13 49.22 -78.94 1.41
N LYS A 14 49.68 -78.54 0.21
CA LYS A 14 50.44 -77.30 0.01
C LYS A 14 49.61 -76.06 0.36
N TRP A 15 48.31 -76.07 0.05
CA TRP A 15 47.40 -74.99 0.43
C TRP A 15 47.19 -74.93 1.94
N ILE A 16 46.91 -76.05 2.60
CA ILE A 16 46.74 -76.15 4.06
C ILE A 16 48.01 -75.72 4.79
N LYS A 17 49.19 -76.22 4.41
CA LYS A 17 50.46 -75.81 5.03
C LYS A 17 50.68 -74.30 4.92
N LYS A 18 50.31 -73.69 3.80
CA LYS A 18 50.42 -72.25 3.58
C LYS A 18 49.44 -71.43 4.42
N GLU A 19 48.21 -71.91 4.59
CA GLU A 19 47.21 -71.25 5.45
C GLU A 19 47.58 -71.39 6.93
N VAL A 20 48.03 -72.57 7.38
CA VAL A 20 48.52 -72.78 8.75
C VAL A 20 49.73 -71.89 9.03
N GLN A 21 50.68 -71.81 8.08
CA GLN A 21 51.81 -70.88 8.19
C GLN A 21 51.35 -69.43 8.24
N TYR A 22 50.32 -69.02 7.48
CA TYR A 22 49.81 -67.65 7.53
C TYR A 22 49.30 -67.27 8.94
N PHE A 23 48.55 -68.15 9.60
CA PHE A 23 48.04 -67.86 10.95
C PHE A 23 49.13 -67.81 12.02
N SER A 24 50.28 -68.45 11.82
CA SER A 24 51.42 -68.36 12.73
C SER A 24 52.29 -67.11 12.51
N LEU A 25 52.11 -66.37 11.42
CA LEU A 25 52.85 -65.13 11.19
C LEU A 25 52.43 -64.01 12.17
N PRO A 26 53.34 -63.10 12.56
CA PRO A 26 52.98 -61.84 13.22
C PRO A 26 51.96 -61.03 12.41
N ILE A 27 51.09 -60.26 13.08
CA ILE A 27 50.00 -59.49 12.43
C ILE A 27 50.51 -58.59 11.28
N LYS A 28 51.71 -58.01 11.43
CA LYS A 28 52.37 -57.20 10.38
C LYS A 28 52.67 -58.00 9.12
N GLU A 29 53.19 -59.21 9.28
CA GLU A 29 53.50 -60.11 8.17
C GLU A 29 52.22 -60.67 7.55
N GLN A 30 51.20 -60.98 8.37
CA GLN A 30 49.86 -61.32 7.87
C GLN A 30 49.29 -60.21 6.98
N ALA A 31 49.38 -58.95 7.41
CA ALA A 31 48.89 -57.80 6.65
C ALA A 31 49.59 -57.66 5.29
N LEU A 32 50.93 -57.75 5.28
CA LEU A 32 51.74 -57.67 4.06
C LEU A 32 51.48 -58.85 3.12
N PHE A 33 51.33 -60.06 3.66
CA PHE A 33 50.97 -61.24 2.87
C PHE A 33 49.62 -61.06 2.18
N LEU A 34 48.60 -60.58 2.91
CA LEU A 34 47.27 -60.31 2.36
C LEU A 34 47.29 -59.19 1.31
N GLU A 35 48.04 -58.12 1.55
CA GLU A 35 48.23 -57.00 0.60
C GLU A 35 48.84 -57.49 -0.71
N ARG A 36 49.94 -58.25 -0.64
CA ARG A 36 50.61 -58.85 -1.82
C ARG A 36 49.72 -59.81 -2.59
N LYS A 37 48.71 -60.40 -1.93
CA LYS A 37 47.73 -61.29 -2.55
C LYS A 37 46.49 -60.55 -3.07
N GLY A 38 46.40 -59.23 -2.90
CA GLY A 38 45.26 -58.42 -3.33
C GLY A 38 44.03 -58.54 -2.40
N TYR A 39 44.15 -59.18 -1.24
CA TYR A 39 43.07 -59.29 -0.25
C TYR A 39 42.96 -58.02 0.61
N TYR A 40 42.84 -56.87 -0.06
CA TYR A 40 42.93 -55.54 0.51
C TYR A 40 41.96 -55.29 1.68
N ARG A 41 40.71 -55.79 1.63
CA ARG A 41 39.75 -55.64 2.74
C ARG A 41 40.23 -56.30 4.03
N ILE A 42 40.85 -57.48 3.94
CA ILE A 42 41.36 -58.21 5.10
C ILE A 42 42.69 -57.60 5.55
N ALA A 43 43.57 -57.26 4.60
CA ALA A 43 44.83 -56.56 4.89
C ALA A 43 44.56 -55.25 5.66
N ARG A 44 43.57 -54.46 5.24
CA ARG A 44 43.14 -53.24 5.94
C ARG A 44 42.78 -53.49 7.39
N LYS A 45 42.00 -54.54 7.70
CA LYS A 45 41.64 -54.90 9.08
C LYS A 45 42.90 -55.20 9.92
N LYS A 46 43.87 -55.90 9.35
CA LYS A 46 45.15 -56.19 10.02
C LYS A 46 45.98 -54.92 10.24
N TYR A 47 46.04 -54.02 9.27
CA TYR A 47 46.72 -52.73 9.45
C TYR A 47 46.03 -51.80 10.45
N ILE A 48 44.70 -51.86 10.59
CA ILE A 48 43.96 -51.16 11.66
C ILE A 48 44.36 -51.69 13.04
N GLN A 49 44.49 -53.02 13.20
CA GLN A 49 44.95 -53.64 14.47
C GLN A 49 46.36 -53.21 14.85
N LEU A 50 47.20 -52.87 13.86
CA LEU A 50 48.56 -52.37 14.05
C LEU A 50 48.64 -50.85 14.19
N GLU A 51 47.51 -50.14 14.14
CA GLU A 51 47.44 -48.67 14.09
C GLU A 51 48.31 -48.04 12.99
N ASN A 52 48.59 -48.78 11.90
CA ASN A 52 49.35 -48.28 10.77
C ASN A 52 48.43 -47.50 9.82
N TRP A 53 47.99 -46.32 10.27
CA TRP A 53 46.97 -45.52 9.59
C TRP A 53 47.38 -45.13 8.16
N SER A 54 48.66 -44.86 7.90
CA SER A 54 49.16 -44.56 6.56
C SER A 54 48.85 -45.68 5.56
N LYS A 55 49.10 -46.94 5.93
CA LYS A 55 48.77 -48.09 5.08
C LYS A 55 47.27 -48.35 4.98
N VAL A 56 46.53 -48.13 6.07
CA VAL A 56 45.05 -48.22 6.05
C VAL A 56 44.45 -47.21 5.06
N ILE A 57 44.99 -45.98 5.01
CA ILE A 57 44.59 -44.93 4.06
C ILE A 57 44.89 -45.35 2.63
N GLU A 58 46.11 -45.79 2.34
CA GLU A 58 46.53 -46.25 1.00
C GLU A 58 45.60 -47.35 0.49
N ILE A 59 45.36 -48.38 1.32
CA ILE A 59 44.46 -49.48 0.97
C ILE A 59 43.00 -49.03 0.82
N SER A 60 42.53 -48.09 1.65
CA SER A 60 41.17 -47.56 1.52
C SER A 60 40.98 -46.77 0.22
N LYS A 61 42.02 -46.06 -0.26
CA LYS A 61 42.00 -45.42 -1.59
C LYS A 61 41.93 -46.44 -2.72
N ILE A 62 42.72 -47.53 -2.64
CA ILE A 62 42.66 -48.64 -3.61
C ILE A 62 41.25 -49.24 -3.65
N LEU A 63 40.60 -49.38 -2.49
CA LEU A 63 39.23 -49.86 -2.36
C LEU A 63 38.16 -48.82 -2.74
N LYS A 64 38.55 -47.57 -3.02
CA LYS A 64 37.66 -46.42 -3.28
C LYS A 64 36.65 -46.16 -2.15
N ASP A 65 37.00 -46.50 -0.92
CA ASP A 65 36.19 -46.29 0.29
C ASP A 65 36.60 -44.95 0.92
N TYR A 66 36.15 -43.85 0.29
CA TYR A 66 36.63 -42.50 0.62
C TYR A 66 36.12 -41.98 1.97
N GLU A 67 34.97 -42.45 2.44
CA GLU A 67 34.51 -42.19 3.80
C GLU A 67 35.50 -42.73 4.83
N SER A 68 35.94 -43.99 4.64
CA SER A 68 37.01 -44.56 5.46
C SER A 68 38.30 -43.77 5.34
N VAL A 69 38.70 -43.36 4.12
CA VAL A 69 39.90 -42.52 3.92
C VAL A 69 39.84 -41.25 4.77
N PHE A 70 38.70 -40.56 4.80
CA PHE A 70 38.48 -39.39 5.65
C PHE A 70 38.69 -39.71 7.15
N TYR A 71 38.02 -40.72 7.68
CA TYR A 71 38.17 -41.10 9.10
C TYR A 71 39.60 -41.49 9.46
N TYR A 72 40.29 -42.21 8.57
CA TYR A 72 41.67 -42.63 8.83
C TYR A 72 42.67 -41.48 8.71
N TYR A 73 42.44 -40.48 7.84
CA TYR A 73 43.24 -39.25 7.88
C TYR A 73 43.08 -38.49 9.20
N ILE A 74 41.85 -38.41 9.74
CA ILE A 74 41.62 -37.81 11.06
C ILE A 74 42.36 -38.57 12.16
N LYS A 75 42.28 -39.91 12.16
CA LYS A 75 43.03 -40.75 13.12
C LYS A 75 44.54 -40.57 12.99
N ASN A 76 45.03 -40.36 11.76
CA ASN A 76 46.43 -40.07 11.47
C ASN A 76 46.84 -38.61 11.73
N LYS A 77 45.94 -37.77 12.27
CA LYS A 77 46.13 -36.33 12.52
C LYS A 77 46.43 -35.50 11.26
N GLU A 78 46.07 -35.99 10.07
CA GLU A 78 46.26 -35.31 8.78
C GLU A 78 44.98 -34.56 8.35
N CYS A 79 44.55 -33.58 9.15
CA CYS A 79 43.26 -32.92 8.99
C CYS A 79 43.07 -32.25 7.62
N GLU A 80 44.12 -31.60 7.08
CA GLU A 80 44.05 -30.95 5.76
C GLU A 80 43.76 -31.94 4.62
N LYS A 81 44.41 -33.11 4.65
CA LYS A 81 44.17 -34.18 3.67
C LYS A 81 42.79 -34.79 3.83
N ALA A 82 42.29 -34.90 5.07
CA ALA A 82 40.91 -35.32 5.33
C ALA A 82 39.92 -34.35 4.68
N LEU A 83 40.09 -33.04 4.89
CA LEU A 83 39.24 -32.01 4.29
C LEU A 83 39.33 -31.98 2.77
N HIS A 84 40.55 -32.11 2.21
CA HIS A 84 40.72 -32.21 0.76
C HIS A 84 40.00 -33.44 0.18
N THR A 85 40.00 -34.56 0.90
CA THR A 85 39.24 -35.76 0.50
C THR A 85 37.74 -35.49 0.51
N VAL A 86 37.23 -34.76 1.51
CA VAL A 86 35.82 -34.37 1.55
C VAL A 86 35.46 -33.50 0.35
N GLU A 87 36.26 -32.47 0.08
CA GLU A 87 36.02 -31.54 -1.03
C GLU A 87 36.10 -32.27 -2.39
N LEU A 88 37.08 -33.17 -2.58
CA LEU A 88 37.29 -33.88 -3.83
C LEU A 88 36.20 -34.92 -4.15
N TYR A 89 35.61 -35.54 -3.12
CA TYR A 89 34.61 -36.60 -3.27
C TYR A 89 33.23 -36.21 -2.74
N GLU A 90 32.99 -34.92 -2.50
CA GLU A 90 31.72 -34.33 -2.07
C GLU A 90 31.14 -34.99 -0.79
N LEU A 91 32.00 -35.43 0.13
CA LEU A 91 31.60 -36.08 1.39
C LEU A 91 31.15 -35.06 2.45
N TYR A 92 30.34 -34.07 2.05
CA TYR A 92 30.05 -32.88 2.84
C TYR A 92 29.34 -33.20 4.15
N GLU A 93 28.52 -34.24 4.21
CA GLU A 93 27.87 -34.70 5.44
C GLU A 93 28.86 -35.12 6.54
N LEU A 94 30.03 -35.63 6.15
CA LEU A 94 31.10 -36.00 7.08
C LEU A 94 31.99 -34.81 7.43
N GLY A 95 32.34 -33.99 6.43
CA GLY A 95 33.25 -32.88 6.62
C GLY A 95 32.64 -31.68 7.33
N ALA A 96 31.36 -31.37 7.13
CA ALA A 96 30.75 -30.18 7.72
C ALA A 96 30.71 -30.23 9.26
N PRO A 97 30.23 -31.32 9.90
CA PRO A 97 30.27 -31.44 11.36
C PRO A 97 31.70 -31.48 11.91
N PHE A 98 32.64 -32.07 11.17
CA PHE A 98 34.06 -32.05 11.55
C PHE A 98 34.63 -30.64 11.52
N CYS A 99 34.41 -29.88 10.44
CA CYS A 99 34.82 -28.47 10.35
C CYS A 99 34.20 -27.62 11.47
N GLU A 100 32.91 -27.82 11.78
CA GLU A 100 32.23 -27.11 12.87
C GLU A 100 32.89 -27.40 14.22
N LYS A 101 33.18 -28.69 14.51
CA LYS A 101 33.89 -29.10 15.74
C LYS A 101 35.30 -28.51 15.85
N GLN A 102 35.98 -28.30 14.73
CA GLN A 102 37.31 -27.68 14.68
C GLN A 102 37.26 -26.14 14.68
N GLY A 103 36.07 -25.52 14.73
CA GLY A 103 35.92 -24.06 14.67
C GLY A 103 36.13 -23.48 13.26
N LEU A 104 36.26 -24.30 12.23
CA LEU A 104 36.39 -23.88 10.83
C LEU A 104 35.02 -23.52 10.24
N LEU A 105 34.34 -22.56 10.88
CA LEU A 105 32.92 -22.28 10.65
C LEU A 105 32.60 -21.92 9.20
N ASN A 106 33.49 -21.23 8.48
CA ASN A 106 33.24 -20.84 7.08
C ASN A 106 33.22 -22.06 6.15
N LYS A 107 34.18 -22.98 6.34
CA LYS A 107 34.20 -24.24 5.60
C LYS A 107 33.01 -25.12 5.96
N ALA A 108 32.69 -25.21 7.26
CA ALA A 108 31.50 -25.93 7.72
C ALA A 108 30.23 -25.37 7.06
N ALA A 109 30.05 -24.05 7.06
CA ALA A 109 28.90 -23.39 6.44
C ALA A 109 28.83 -23.68 4.93
N HIS A 110 29.95 -23.62 4.23
CA HIS A 110 30.02 -23.97 2.82
C HIS A 110 29.62 -25.42 2.57
N MET A 111 30.16 -26.37 3.32
CA MET A 111 29.78 -27.79 3.18
C MET A 111 28.31 -28.04 3.54
N TYR A 112 27.80 -27.43 4.62
CA TYR A 112 26.38 -27.50 4.98
C TYR A 112 25.49 -26.90 3.89
N SER A 113 25.95 -25.91 3.11
CA SER A 113 25.11 -25.29 2.07
C SER A 113 24.66 -26.26 0.96
N TYR A 114 25.32 -27.41 0.84
CA TYR A 114 24.95 -28.45 -0.12
C TYR A 114 23.82 -29.38 0.35
N PHE A 115 23.59 -29.52 1.66
CA PHE A 115 22.61 -30.50 2.18
C PHE A 115 21.75 -30.00 3.36
N ASP A 116 22.21 -29.04 4.16
CA ASP A 116 21.46 -28.39 5.24
C ASP A 116 21.67 -26.86 5.18
N LYS A 117 20.92 -26.23 4.28
CA LYS A 117 20.99 -24.78 4.04
C LYS A 117 20.58 -23.95 5.25
N ILE A 118 19.74 -24.47 6.16
CA ILE A 118 19.35 -23.75 7.39
C ILE A 118 20.55 -23.66 8.33
N LYS A 119 21.25 -24.78 8.54
CA LYS A 119 22.47 -24.81 9.35
C LYS A 119 23.57 -23.96 8.72
N ALA A 120 23.74 -24.03 7.41
CA ALA A 120 24.68 -23.18 6.65
C ALA A 120 24.40 -21.70 6.87
N ALA A 121 23.15 -21.26 6.69
CA ALA A 121 22.73 -19.88 6.92
C ALA A 121 23.03 -19.43 8.36
N SER A 122 22.74 -20.28 9.35
CA SER A 122 23.05 -19.97 10.76
C SER A 122 24.54 -19.76 11.00
N LEU A 123 25.41 -20.58 10.39
CA LEU A 123 26.86 -20.44 10.53
C LEU A 123 27.39 -19.21 9.78
N TYR A 124 26.88 -18.92 8.58
CA TYR A 124 27.20 -17.69 7.85
C TYR A 124 26.82 -16.44 8.64
N LYS A 125 25.65 -16.43 9.30
CA LYS A 125 25.25 -15.34 10.21
C LYS A 125 26.23 -15.15 11.37
N LYS A 126 26.73 -16.24 11.98
CA LYS A 126 27.75 -16.16 13.05
C LYS A 126 29.06 -15.52 12.56
N LEU A 127 29.35 -15.60 11.26
CA LEU A 127 30.53 -15.03 10.62
C LEU A 127 30.26 -13.65 9.99
N ASN A 128 29.07 -13.08 10.16
CA ASN A 128 28.63 -11.85 9.47
C ASN A 128 28.69 -11.93 7.93
N LEU A 129 28.62 -13.14 7.37
CA LEU A 129 28.54 -13.37 5.92
C LEU A 129 27.07 -13.36 5.49
N TRP A 130 26.44 -12.19 5.62
CA TRP A 130 25.00 -12.01 5.45
C TRP A 130 24.48 -12.32 4.04
N ASP A 131 25.31 -12.13 3.01
CA ASP A 131 24.94 -12.41 1.61
C ASP A 131 24.74 -13.91 1.39
N LYS A 132 25.71 -14.72 1.80
CA LYS A 132 25.61 -16.19 1.70
C LYS A 132 24.48 -16.75 2.56
N ALA A 133 24.23 -16.16 3.73
CA ALA A 133 23.10 -16.54 4.57
C ALA A 133 21.76 -16.23 3.89
N ALA A 134 21.63 -15.07 3.25
CA ALA A 134 20.44 -14.72 2.48
C ALA A 134 20.23 -15.69 1.31
N GLU A 135 21.28 -16.03 0.55
CA GLU A 135 21.23 -17.01 -0.55
C GLU A 135 20.69 -18.36 -0.07
N CYS A 136 21.21 -18.88 1.05
CA CYS A 136 20.72 -20.14 1.63
C CYS A 136 19.22 -20.09 1.99
N TYR A 137 18.72 -18.95 2.50
CA TYR A 137 17.29 -18.79 2.80
C TYR A 137 16.43 -18.60 1.56
N MET A 138 16.94 -17.89 0.54
CA MET A 138 16.24 -17.71 -0.73
C MET A 138 16.06 -19.05 -1.46
N ASP A 139 17.09 -19.89 -1.46
CA ASP A 139 17.04 -21.25 -2.02
C ASP A 139 16.00 -22.16 -1.35
N LEU A 140 15.65 -21.87 -0.10
CA LEU A 140 14.63 -22.58 0.67
C LEU A 140 13.28 -21.86 0.66
N GLU A 141 13.13 -20.82 -0.17
CA GLU A 141 11.93 -19.97 -0.24
C GLU A 141 11.55 -19.31 1.11
N GLN A 142 12.51 -19.18 2.03
CA GLN A 142 12.34 -18.52 3.33
C GLN A 142 12.56 -17.00 3.22
N HIS A 143 11.76 -16.34 2.40
CA HIS A 143 11.96 -14.94 1.99
C HIS A 143 12.04 -13.93 3.15
N PHE A 144 11.27 -14.10 4.23
CA PHE A 144 11.37 -13.20 5.41
C PHE A 144 12.73 -13.27 6.10
N ARG A 145 13.27 -14.48 6.28
CA ARG A 145 14.60 -14.66 6.87
C ARG A 145 15.70 -14.18 5.94
N ALA A 146 15.49 -14.30 4.62
CA ALA A 146 16.38 -13.71 3.64
C ALA A 146 16.39 -12.18 3.73
N LEU A 147 15.22 -11.52 3.87
CA LEU A 147 15.12 -10.07 4.08
C LEU A 147 15.86 -9.63 5.34
N ASP A 148 15.74 -10.37 6.45
CA ASP A 148 16.48 -10.06 7.69
C ASP A 148 18.00 -10.10 7.50
N CYS A 149 18.50 -10.99 6.62
CA CYS A 149 19.92 -11.03 6.25
C CYS A 149 20.28 -9.89 5.29
N ILE A 150 19.43 -9.59 4.31
CA ILE A 150 19.64 -8.51 3.32
C ILE A 150 19.74 -7.14 4.00
N ASP A 151 18.91 -6.89 5.02
CA ASP A 151 18.93 -5.64 5.80
C ASP A 151 20.26 -5.38 6.49
N ARG A 152 21.02 -6.44 6.79
CA ARG A 152 22.33 -6.37 7.43
C ARG A 152 23.51 -6.30 6.45
N LEU A 153 23.26 -6.25 5.14
CA LEU A 153 24.33 -6.13 4.14
C LEU A 153 24.90 -4.72 4.11
N ASP A 154 26.20 -4.58 4.33
CA ASP A 154 26.89 -3.27 4.24
C ASP A 154 26.95 -2.73 2.81
N ASN A 155 27.00 -3.61 1.81
CA ASN A 155 27.08 -3.22 0.40
C ASN A 155 25.68 -2.87 -0.16
N PRO A 156 25.41 -1.59 -0.51
CA PRO A 156 24.09 -1.14 -0.95
C PRO A 156 23.64 -1.77 -2.28
N GLU A 157 24.57 -2.05 -3.20
CA GLU A 157 24.26 -2.69 -4.48
C GLU A 157 23.85 -4.16 -4.30
N LYS A 158 24.54 -4.89 -3.41
CA LYS A 158 24.12 -6.26 -3.03
C LYS A 158 22.74 -6.22 -2.37
N ARG A 159 22.51 -5.27 -1.46
CA ARG A 159 21.21 -5.09 -0.78
C ARG A 159 20.09 -4.85 -1.79
N LYS A 160 20.28 -3.89 -2.70
CA LYS A 160 19.32 -3.56 -3.77
C LYS A 160 19.02 -4.76 -4.68
N ARG A 161 20.04 -5.55 -5.05
CA ARG A 161 19.83 -6.79 -5.83
C ARG A 161 19.03 -7.84 -5.07
N GLY A 162 19.30 -8.03 -3.77
CA GLY A 162 18.53 -8.94 -2.91
C GLY A 162 17.06 -8.54 -2.81
N TYR A 163 16.79 -7.26 -2.57
CA TYR A 163 15.42 -6.72 -2.56
C TYR A 163 14.69 -6.95 -3.88
N ARG A 164 15.31 -6.63 -5.02
CA ARG A 164 14.72 -6.87 -6.35
C ARG A 164 14.42 -8.33 -6.62
N PHE A 165 15.27 -9.24 -6.12
CA PHE A 165 15.02 -10.67 -6.26
C PHE A 165 13.77 -11.09 -5.48
N ILE A 166 13.64 -10.66 -4.22
CA ILE A 166 12.49 -10.98 -3.38
C ILE A 166 11.22 -10.29 -3.88
N GLU A 167 11.31 -9.08 -4.41
CA GLU A 167 10.20 -8.40 -5.07
C GLU A 167 9.68 -9.22 -6.27
N LYS A 168 10.56 -9.74 -7.13
CA LYS A 168 10.13 -10.63 -8.24
C LYS A 168 9.44 -11.90 -7.75
N GLN A 169 9.86 -12.45 -6.62
CA GLN A 169 9.17 -13.60 -6.01
C GLN A 169 7.80 -13.21 -5.46
N ALA A 170 7.67 -12.03 -4.84
CA ALA A 170 6.39 -11.48 -4.41
C ALA A 170 5.45 -11.22 -5.60
N ASP A 171 5.96 -10.68 -6.72
CA ASP A 171 5.23 -10.53 -7.98
C ASP A 171 4.77 -11.90 -8.51
N THR A 172 5.64 -12.91 -8.46
CA THR A 172 5.28 -14.29 -8.86
C THR A 172 4.20 -14.90 -7.97
N PHE A 173 4.19 -14.61 -6.65
CA PHE A 173 3.10 -15.03 -5.77
C PHE A 173 1.80 -14.30 -6.12
N PHE A 174 1.88 -13.01 -6.42
CA PHE A 174 0.72 -12.21 -6.84
C PHE A 174 0.11 -12.75 -8.13
N ASP A 175 0.93 -13.03 -9.15
CA ASP A 175 0.48 -13.58 -10.44
C ASP A 175 -0.12 -14.99 -10.32
N LYS A 176 0.29 -15.76 -9.31
CA LYS A 176 -0.27 -17.08 -8.97
C LYS A 176 -1.47 -17.00 -8.02
N GLU A 177 -2.04 -15.81 -7.84
CA GLU A 177 -3.17 -15.52 -6.95
C GLU A 177 -2.91 -15.84 -5.47
N ASN A 178 -1.64 -15.99 -5.09
CA ASN A 178 -1.21 -16.17 -3.72
C ASN A 178 -1.03 -14.80 -3.02
N TYR A 179 -2.11 -14.02 -3.01
CA TYR A 179 -2.10 -12.61 -2.63
C TYR A 179 -1.69 -12.38 -1.18
N GLU A 180 -1.99 -13.30 -0.25
CA GLU A 180 -1.63 -13.14 1.16
C GLU A 180 -0.11 -13.16 1.36
N GLN A 181 0.59 -14.08 0.68
CA GLN A 181 2.05 -14.21 0.74
C GLN A 181 2.70 -13.00 0.07
N ALA A 182 2.18 -12.59 -1.09
CA ALA A 182 2.65 -11.38 -1.78
C ALA A 182 2.48 -10.13 -0.90
N LEU A 183 1.29 -9.95 -0.31
CA LEU A 183 0.97 -8.84 0.59
C LEU A 183 1.95 -8.76 1.77
N LYS A 184 2.19 -9.87 2.46
CA LYS A 184 3.12 -9.89 3.60
C LYS A 184 4.55 -9.50 3.17
N LEU A 185 5.00 -9.92 1.99
CA LEU A 185 6.31 -9.53 1.46
C LEU A 185 6.36 -8.05 1.06
N TYR A 186 5.34 -7.53 0.37
CA TYR A 186 5.28 -6.11 0.01
C TYR A 186 5.29 -5.21 1.25
N ILE A 187 4.53 -5.56 2.29
CA ILE A 187 4.55 -4.83 3.58
C ILE A 187 5.95 -4.89 4.20
N ARG A 188 6.58 -6.08 4.26
CA ARG A 188 7.93 -6.23 4.86
C ARG A 188 9.01 -5.45 4.11
N MET A 189 8.87 -5.30 2.79
CA MET A 189 9.76 -4.50 1.94
C MET A 189 9.32 -3.02 1.84
N GLN A 190 8.22 -2.63 2.48
CA GLN A 190 7.63 -1.28 2.43
C GLN A 190 7.26 -0.82 1.01
N ILE A 191 6.82 -1.75 0.15
CA ILE A 191 6.33 -1.46 -1.21
C ILE A 191 4.82 -1.21 -1.15
N TRP A 192 4.45 -0.04 -0.62
CA TRP A 192 3.09 0.24 -0.17
C TRP A 192 2.02 0.18 -1.27
N GLU A 193 2.31 0.66 -2.48
CA GLU A 193 1.36 0.65 -3.60
C GLU A 193 0.96 -0.79 -4.01
N LYS A 194 1.94 -1.70 -4.09
CA LYS A 194 1.69 -3.12 -4.36
C LYS A 194 0.97 -3.79 -3.19
N ALA A 195 1.32 -3.43 -1.94
CA ALA A 195 0.63 -3.91 -0.75
C ALA A 195 -0.86 -3.49 -0.73
N ILE A 196 -1.17 -2.23 -1.03
CA ILE A 196 -2.56 -1.74 -1.12
C ILE A 196 -3.32 -2.51 -2.21
N SER A 197 -2.71 -2.69 -3.39
CA SER A 197 -3.32 -3.42 -4.49
C SER A 197 -3.67 -4.87 -4.09
N ALA A 198 -2.74 -5.59 -3.47
CA ALA A 198 -2.97 -6.95 -2.98
C ALA A 198 -4.03 -7.00 -1.86
N ALA A 199 -4.01 -6.05 -0.93
CA ALA A 199 -4.98 -5.99 0.17
C ALA A 199 -6.41 -5.68 -0.33
N LYS A 200 -6.56 -4.85 -1.37
CA LYS A 200 -7.86 -4.59 -2.02
C LYS A 200 -8.42 -5.83 -2.70
N ILE A 201 -7.60 -6.62 -3.39
CA ILE A 201 -8.03 -7.89 -4.01
C ILE A 201 -8.48 -8.89 -2.96
N LEU A 202 -7.82 -8.90 -1.80
CA LEU A 202 -8.21 -9.72 -0.64
C LEU A 202 -9.38 -9.15 0.16
N GLU A 203 -9.97 -8.03 -0.26
CA GLU A 203 -11.06 -7.32 0.44
C GLU A 203 -10.72 -7.01 1.92
N ASN A 204 -9.43 -6.75 2.20
CA ASN A 204 -8.96 -6.48 3.56
C ASN A 204 -8.83 -4.97 3.82
N ASP A 205 -9.98 -4.32 3.99
CA ASP A 205 -10.07 -2.87 4.20
C ASP A 205 -9.29 -2.39 5.45
N ILE A 206 -9.19 -3.22 6.49
CA ILE A 206 -8.44 -2.90 7.71
C ILE A 206 -6.95 -2.71 7.39
N ILE A 207 -6.36 -3.60 6.57
CA ILE A 207 -4.96 -3.47 6.17
C ILE A 207 -4.78 -2.26 5.25
N VAL A 208 -5.69 -2.05 4.29
CA VAL A 208 -5.65 -0.88 3.40
C VAL A 208 -5.66 0.42 4.21
N GLN A 209 -6.58 0.54 5.17
CA GLN A 209 -6.68 1.69 6.06
C GLN A 209 -5.38 1.92 6.85
N ARG A 210 -4.83 0.86 7.47
CA ARG A 210 -3.57 0.95 8.23
C ARG A 210 -2.38 1.39 7.36
N ILE A 211 -2.32 0.94 6.10
CA ILE A 211 -1.26 1.37 5.18
C ILE A 211 -1.42 2.86 4.85
N TYR A 212 -2.63 3.32 4.52
CA TYR A 212 -2.89 4.75 4.28
C TYR A 212 -2.63 5.61 5.52
N GLU A 213 -2.99 5.14 6.72
CA GLU A 213 -2.70 5.82 7.99
C GLU A 213 -1.19 5.97 8.19
N HIS A 214 -0.43 4.88 7.96
CA HIS A 214 1.02 4.90 8.06
C HIS A 214 1.67 5.87 7.05
N LEU A 215 1.21 5.84 5.80
CA LEU A 215 1.68 6.74 4.74
C LEU A 215 1.36 8.20 5.05
N ALA A 216 0.14 8.48 5.52
CA ALA A 216 -0.27 9.82 5.93
C ALA A 216 0.58 10.33 7.10
N HIS A 217 0.80 9.49 8.12
CA HIS A 217 1.62 9.86 9.27
C HIS A 217 3.06 10.17 8.87
N LYS A 218 3.69 9.30 8.06
CA LYS A 218 5.04 9.50 7.55
C LYS A 218 5.15 10.79 6.72
N ALA A 219 4.18 11.04 5.84
CA ALA A 219 4.15 12.27 5.04
C ALA A 219 4.01 13.53 5.93
N LEU A 220 3.23 13.47 7.01
CA LEU A 220 3.15 14.56 8.00
C LEU A 220 4.48 14.79 8.73
N GLU A 221 5.14 13.72 9.18
CA GLU A 221 6.45 13.81 9.86
C GLU A 221 7.53 14.42 8.95
N GLU A 222 7.47 14.11 7.66
CA GLU A 222 8.40 14.64 6.64
C GLU A 222 8.00 16.04 6.12
N GLY A 223 6.84 16.58 6.55
CA GLY A 223 6.33 17.89 6.14
C GLY A 223 5.65 17.93 4.76
N TYR A 224 5.39 16.77 4.14
CA TYR A 224 4.69 16.65 2.86
C TYR A 224 3.17 16.69 3.03
N LEU A 225 2.65 17.83 3.48
CA LEU A 225 1.24 18.00 3.85
C LEU A 225 0.25 17.64 2.72
N LEU A 226 0.55 17.96 1.47
CA LEU A 226 -0.31 17.61 0.33
C LEU A 226 -0.43 16.09 0.14
N GLN A 227 0.69 15.38 0.23
CA GLN A 227 0.69 13.91 0.14
C GLN A 227 -0.07 13.29 1.32
N ALA A 228 0.10 13.84 2.53
CA ALA A 228 -0.68 13.42 3.69
C ALA A 228 -2.19 13.60 3.47
N ALA A 229 -2.62 14.73 2.90
CA ALA A 229 -4.03 14.98 2.56
C ALA A 229 -4.57 13.94 1.56
N GLN A 230 -3.79 13.62 0.51
CA GLN A 230 -4.14 12.60 -0.49
C GLN A 230 -4.27 11.19 0.13
N TYR A 231 -3.41 10.83 1.08
CA TYR A 231 -3.56 9.56 1.80
C TYR A 231 -4.78 9.57 2.73
N LEU A 232 -5.00 10.66 3.46
CA LEU A 232 -6.14 10.83 4.36
C LEU A 232 -7.49 10.85 3.64
N GLU A 233 -7.54 11.27 2.38
CA GLU A 233 -8.75 11.24 1.55
C GLU A 233 -9.37 9.83 1.49
N ASN A 234 -8.53 8.79 1.54
CA ASN A 234 -8.97 7.40 1.45
C ASN A 234 -9.48 6.81 2.78
N ILE A 235 -9.26 7.49 3.91
CA ILE A 235 -9.48 6.91 5.25
C ILE A 235 -10.14 7.85 6.26
N HIS A 236 -9.97 9.17 6.13
CA HIS A 236 -10.42 10.17 7.08
C HIS A 236 -10.69 11.52 6.39
N ILE A 237 -11.74 11.54 5.56
CA ILE A 237 -12.13 12.69 4.72
C ILE A 237 -12.14 14.04 5.47
N PRO A 238 -12.68 14.18 6.71
CA PRO A 238 -12.67 15.47 7.40
C PRO A 238 -11.27 16.06 7.65
N LYS A 239 -10.26 15.21 7.90
CA LYS A 239 -8.88 15.67 8.10
C LYS A 239 -8.23 16.03 6.77
N ALA A 240 -8.55 15.29 5.70
CA ALA A 240 -8.10 15.62 4.35
C ALA A 240 -8.64 16.99 3.91
N ILE A 241 -9.94 17.25 4.12
CA ILE A 241 -10.57 18.54 3.84
C ILE A 241 -9.84 19.67 4.57
N HIS A 242 -9.57 19.51 5.87
CA HIS A 242 -8.84 20.50 6.66
C HIS A 242 -7.44 20.79 6.09
N LEU A 243 -6.66 19.75 5.79
CA LEU A 243 -5.31 19.93 5.23
C LEU A 243 -5.36 20.60 3.85
N TYR A 244 -6.31 20.22 2.98
CA TYR A 244 -6.46 20.86 1.67
C TYR A 244 -6.81 22.35 1.82
N GLN A 245 -7.67 22.72 2.79
CA GLN A 245 -7.98 24.12 3.09
C GLN A 245 -6.75 24.90 3.58
N GLU A 246 -5.99 24.34 4.52
CA GLU A 246 -4.76 24.97 5.04
C GLU A 246 -3.72 25.22 3.94
N LEU A 247 -3.66 24.30 2.97
CA LEU A 247 -2.74 24.40 1.83
C LEU A 247 -3.28 25.24 0.66
N GLY A 248 -4.54 25.70 0.72
CA GLY A 248 -5.19 26.47 -0.35
C GLY A 248 -5.67 25.65 -1.56
N TYR A 249 -5.74 24.31 -1.44
CA TYR A 249 -6.31 23.40 -2.44
C TYR A 249 -7.84 23.33 -2.29
N ILE A 250 -8.49 24.46 -2.56
CA ILE A 250 -9.92 24.65 -2.27
C ILE A 250 -10.82 23.77 -3.15
N GLU A 251 -10.42 23.49 -4.39
CA GLU A 251 -11.20 22.64 -5.28
C GLU A 251 -11.22 21.19 -4.81
N GLU A 252 -10.09 20.66 -4.32
CA GLU A 252 -9.97 19.33 -3.73
C GLU A 252 -10.82 19.21 -2.46
N ALA A 253 -10.72 20.18 -1.55
CA ALA A 253 -11.57 20.23 -0.35
C ALA A 253 -13.07 20.27 -0.71
N THR A 254 -13.43 21.07 -1.73
CA THR A 254 -14.81 21.18 -2.22
C THR A 254 -15.30 19.85 -2.81
N LYS A 255 -14.49 19.17 -3.62
CA LYS A 255 -14.84 17.84 -4.17
C LYS A 255 -15.16 16.84 -3.05
N LEU A 256 -14.37 16.84 -1.99
CA LEU A 256 -14.59 15.97 -0.83
C LEU A 256 -15.85 16.34 -0.03
N LEU A 257 -16.14 17.62 0.17
CA LEU A 257 -17.40 18.05 0.78
C LEU A 257 -18.61 17.61 -0.04
N VAL A 258 -18.53 17.71 -1.38
CA VAL A 258 -19.59 17.22 -2.26
C VAL A 258 -19.75 15.70 -2.19
N HIS A 259 -18.65 14.95 -2.12
CA HIS A 259 -18.68 13.50 -1.94
C HIS A 259 -19.39 13.10 -0.64
N GLU A 260 -19.14 13.83 0.45
CA GLU A 260 -19.82 13.68 1.74
C GLU A 260 -21.25 14.26 1.78
N GLN A 261 -21.80 14.67 0.63
CA GLN A 261 -23.13 15.29 0.48
C GLN A 261 -23.30 16.62 1.23
N LYS A 262 -22.20 17.30 1.58
CA LYS A 262 -22.16 18.60 2.28
C LYS A 262 -22.08 19.76 1.29
N ILE A 263 -23.06 19.86 0.39
CA ILE A 263 -23.05 20.82 -0.73
C ILE A 263 -23.05 22.27 -0.21
N GLU A 264 -23.79 22.58 0.85
CA GLU A 264 -23.85 23.93 1.43
C GLU A 264 -22.50 24.37 1.99
N GLU A 265 -21.81 23.50 2.74
CA GLU A 265 -20.45 23.74 3.23
C GLU A 265 -19.48 23.98 2.06
N ALA A 266 -19.61 23.19 0.98
CA ALA A 266 -18.80 23.34 -0.22
C ALA A 266 -19.02 24.68 -0.93
N ILE A 267 -20.28 25.12 -1.07
CA ILE A 267 -20.62 26.45 -1.62
C ILE A 267 -20.04 27.55 -0.73
N HIS A 268 -20.22 27.46 0.59
CA HIS A 268 -19.65 28.42 1.53
C HIS A 268 -18.12 28.52 1.40
N LEU A 269 -17.43 27.38 1.30
CA LEU A 269 -15.99 27.34 1.15
C LEU A 269 -15.54 28.02 -0.16
N LEU A 270 -16.16 27.70 -1.29
CA LEU A 270 -15.85 28.34 -2.58
C LEU A 270 -16.06 29.85 -2.54
N LEU A 271 -17.13 30.31 -1.89
CA LEU A 271 -17.45 31.73 -1.76
C LEU A 271 -16.46 32.46 -0.85
N GLN A 272 -16.01 31.84 0.24
CA GLN A 272 -14.96 32.39 1.12
C GLN A 272 -13.65 32.65 0.38
N HIS A 273 -13.36 31.82 -0.65
CA HIS A 273 -12.18 31.96 -1.50
C HIS A 273 -12.47 32.63 -2.86
N HIS A 274 -13.59 33.36 -2.97
CA HIS A 274 -13.98 34.13 -4.16
C HIS A 274 -14.14 33.33 -5.46
N MET A 275 -14.38 32.01 -5.37
CA MET A 275 -14.62 31.12 -6.52
C MET A 275 -16.11 31.13 -6.93
N VAL A 276 -16.63 32.32 -7.25
CA VAL A 276 -18.07 32.59 -7.43
C VAL A 276 -18.70 31.76 -8.56
N GLU A 277 -18.04 31.65 -9.71
CA GLU A 277 -18.58 30.90 -10.86
C GLU A 277 -18.72 29.40 -10.58
N THR A 278 -17.75 28.83 -9.86
CA THR A 278 -17.78 27.42 -9.47
C THR A 278 -18.89 27.17 -8.44
N ALA A 279 -19.04 28.07 -7.47
CA ALA A 279 -20.12 28.00 -6.49
C ALA A 279 -21.50 28.09 -7.15
N GLU A 280 -21.67 28.97 -8.15
CA GLU A 280 -22.93 29.12 -8.88
C GLU A 280 -23.34 27.82 -9.59
N LYS A 281 -22.39 27.14 -10.23
CA LYS A 281 -22.63 25.87 -10.94
C LYS A 281 -23.09 24.74 -10.02
N MET A 282 -22.82 24.85 -8.72
CA MET A 282 -23.20 23.84 -7.72
C MET A 282 -24.63 24.00 -7.20
N ILE A 283 -25.27 25.15 -7.43
CA ILE A 283 -26.61 25.44 -6.93
C ILE A 283 -27.65 24.63 -7.72
N LYS A 284 -28.33 23.73 -7.01
CA LYS A 284 -29.41 22.88 -7.55
C LYS A 284 -30.74 23.07 -6.83
N THR A 285 -30.74 23.62 -5.63
CA THR A 285 -31.94 23.85 -4.80
C THR A 285 -32.09 25.31 -4.41
N ASP A 286 -33.31 25.70 -4.00
CA ASP A 286 -33.60 27.06 -3.56
C ASP A 286 -32.84 27.43 -2.27
N GLU A 287 -32.64 26.47 -1.37
CA GLU A 287 -31.83 26.64 -0.14
C GLU A 287 -30.37 27.01 -0.48
N GLN A 288 -29.76 26.31 -1.44
CA GLN A 288 -28.42 26.61 -1.93
C GLN A 288 -28.36 27.98 -2.64
N ALA A 289 -29.42 28.35 -3.37
CA ALA A 289 -29.53 29.65 -4.01
C ALA A 289 -29.57 30.78 -2.96
N HIS A 290 -30.23 30.56 -1.82
CA HIS A 290 -30.26 31.52 -0.73
C HIS A 290 -28.88 31.79 -0.12
N ILE A 291 -28.05 30.75 0.06
CA ILE A 291 -26.65 30.92 0.54
C ILE A 291 -25.86 31.82 -0.41
N PHE A 292 -25.95 31.53 -1.71
CA PHE A 292 -25.23 32.26 -2.75
C PHE A 292 -25.70 33.72 -2.87
N ILE A 293 -27.02 33.96 -2.84
CA ILE A 293 -27.61 35.30 -2.85
C ILE A 293 -27.14 36.09 -1.63
N ASN A 294 -27.19 35.52 -0.43
CA ASN A 294 -26.77 36.22 0.79
C ASN A 294 -25.28 36.64 0.73
N TYR A 295 -24.42 35.86 0.08
CA TYR A 295 -23.04 36.25 -0.17
C TYR A 295 -22.94 37.42 -1.15
N LEU A 296 -23.66 37.38 -2.27
CA LEU A 296 -23.64 38.45 -3.28
C LEU A 296 -24.25 39.76 -2.75
N GLU A 297 -25.25 39.68 -1.88
CA GLU A 297 -25.82 40.82 -1.14
C GLU A 297 -24.74 41.52 -0.31
N LYS A 298 -23.91 40.76 0.42
CA LYS A 298 -22.78 41.31 1.20
C LYS A 298 -21.71 41.95 0.32
N GLN A 299 -21.43 41.34 -0.84
CA GLN A 299 -20.47 41.88 -1.82
C GLN A 299 -21.06 43.01 -2.67
N LYS A 300 -22.35 43.33 -2.51
CA LYS A 300 -23.08 44.35 -3.29
C LYS A 300 -23.00 44.15 -4.82
N ASN A 301 -22.91 42.91 -5.28
CA ASN A 301 -22.86 42.59 -6.72
C ASN A 301 -24.27 42.63 -7.35
N ILE A 302 -24.72 43.83 -7.69
CA ILE A 302 -26.10 44.09 -8.13
C ILE A 302 -26.47 43.31 -9.38
N ASN A 303 -25.63 43.33 -10.41
CA ASN A 303 -25.93 42.71 -11.70
C ASN A 303 -26.22 41.21 -11.52
N LYS A 304 -25.37 40.52 -10.75
CA LYS A 304 -25.53 39.09 -10.48
C LYS A 304 -26.73 38.80 -9.58
N LEU A 305 -27.01 39.66 -8.60
CA LEU A 305 -28.21 39.54 -7.78
C LEU A 305 -29.48 39.65 -8.61
N GLU A 306 -29.53 40.60 -9.56
CA GLU A 306 -30.68 40.74 -10.44
C GLU A 306 -30.92 39.49 -11.29
N GLU A 307 -29.87 38.90 -11.87
CA GLU A 307 -29.98 37.64 -12.62
C GLU A 307 -30.56 36.51 -11.76
N LEU A 308 -30.08 36.36 -10.53
CA LEU A 308 -30.50 35.28 -9.63
C LEU A 308 -31.91 35.49 -9.09
N TYR A 309 -32.26 36.70 -8.69
CA TYR A 309 -33.61 37.00 -8.25
C TYR A 309 -34.63 36.73 -9.37
N ASP A 310 -34.27 36.99 -10.64
CA ASP A 310 -35.11 36.60 -11.78
C ASP A 310 -35.21 35.09 -11.91
N LYS A 311 -34.05 34.43 -11.95
CA LYS A 311 -33.93 32.99 -12.23
C LYS A 311 -34.72 32.15 -11.22
N TYR A 312 -34.67 32.51 -9.94
CA TYR A 312 -35.35 31.81 -8.85
C TYR A 312 -36.69 32.45 -8.46
N GLN A 313 -37.18 33.44 -9.22
CA GLN A 313 -38.45 34.14 -8.99
C GLN A 313 -38.60 34.72 -7.56
N LEU A 314 -37.48 35.14 -6.95
CA LEU A 314 -37.43 35.67 -5.58
C LEU A 314 -37.74 37.18 -5.54
N PHE A 315 -38.82 37.59 -6.21
CA PHE A 315 -39.11 39.00 -6.48
C PHE A 315 -39.33 39.82 -5.21
N GLU A 316 -40.09 39.29 -4.22
CA GLU A 316 -40.33 39.99 -2.96
C GLU A 316 -39.02 40.26 -2.19
N LYS A 317 -38.12 39.27 -2.16
CA LYS A 317 -36.80 39.41 -1.52
C LYS A 317 -35.95 40.46 -2.25
N ALA A 318 -35.97 40.45 -3.58
CA ALA A 318 -35.28 41.45 -4.40
C ALA A 318 -35.74 42.87 -4.09
N VAL A 319 -37.05 43.08 -4.00
CA VAL A 319 -37.64 44.38 -3.65
C VAL A 319 -37.15 44.85 -2.29
N ILE A 320 -37.26 44.00 -1.25
CA ILE A 320 -36.80 44.34 0.11
C ILE A 320 -35.32 44.73 0.09
N TYR A 321 -34.49 43.94 -0.58
CA TYR A 321 -33.05 44.21 -0.68
C TYR A 321 -32.77 45.57 -1.35
N PHE A 322 -33.39 45.86 -2.49
CA PHE A 322 -33.14 47.11 -3.22
C PHE A 322 -33.72 48.35 -2.53
N ILE A 323 -34.83 48.23 -1.81
CA ILE A 323 -35.33 49.30 -0.93
C ILE A 323 -34.29 49.60 0.16
N ASN A 324 -33.78 48.57 0.84
CA ASN A 324 -32.79 48.74 1.91
C ASN A 324 -31.46 49.31 1.42
N GLN A 325 -31.14 49.16 0.13
CA GLN A 325 -29.96 49.76 -0.51
C GLN A 325 -30.25 51.12 -1.16
N GLU A 326 -31.44 51.70 -0.93
CA GLU A 326 -31.90 52.99 -1.49
C GLU A 326 -31.94 53.02 -3.03
N LYS A 327 -32.09 51.85 -3.68
CA LYS A 327 -32.15 51.71 -5.15
C LYS A 327 -33.59 51.60 -5.63
N ILE A 328 -34.31 52.70 -5.50
CA ILE A 328 -35.77 52.76 -5.73
C ILE A 328 -36.16 52.36 -7.17
N GLU A 329 -35.37 52.71 -8.17
CA GLU A 329 -35.63 52.34 -9.57
C GLU A 329 -35.58 50.81 -9.79
N LEU A 330 -34.61 50.14 -9.18
CA LEU A 330 -34.50 48.68 -9.23
C LEU A 330 -35.63 48.04 -8.42
N ALA A 331 -35.94 48.55 -7.23
CA ALA A 331 -37.08 48.06 -6.45
C ALA A 331 -38.38 48.13 -7.26
N LEU A 332 -38.64 49.24 -7.95
CA LEU A 332 -39.80 49.41 -8.83
C LEU A 332 -39.85 48.40 -9.98
N LYS A 333 -38.71 48.09 -10.59
CA LYS A 333 -38.60 47.06 -11.64
C LYS A 333 -39.07 45.71 -11.11
N TRP A 334 -38.67 45.33 -9.90
CA TRP A 334 -39.03 44.05 -9.29
C TRP A 334 -40.45 43.98 -8.75
N ILE A 335 -40.98 45.07 -8.18
CA ILE A 335 -42.38 45.15 -7.72
C ILE A 335 -43.35 44.79 -8.85
N LYS A 336 -43.08 45.26 -10.07
CA LYS A 336 -43.93 44.99 -11.23
C LYS A 336 -44.03 43.51 -11.60
N LYS A 337 -43.06 42.68 -11.16
CA LYS A 337 -43.04 41.23 -11.40
C LYS A 337 -43.75 40.42 -10.31
N ILE A 338 -44.18 41.04 -9.21
CA ILE A 338 -44.90 40.35 -8.13
C ILE A 338 -46.34 40.04 -8.58
N GLU A 339 -46.69 38.75 -8.61
CA GLU A 339 -48.02 38.29 -9.07
C GLU A 339 -49.14 38.71 -8.14
N ASN A 340 -48.89 38.79 -6.82
CA ASN A 340 -49.89 39.19 -5.85
C ASN A 340 -50.00 40.74 -5.82
N PRO A 341 -51.08 41.33 -6.37
CA PRO A 341 -51.20 42.78 -6.47
C PRO A 341 -51.26 43.46 -5.11
N TYR A 342 -51.86 42.81 -4.10
CA TYR A 342 -51.90 43.33 -2.75
C TYR A 342 -50.48 43.47 -2.17
N LYS A 343 -49.63 42.46 -2.38
CA LYS A 343 -48.24 42.48 -1.90
C LYS A 343 -47.40 43.52 -2.64
N ALA A 344 -47.57 43.65 -3.95
CA ALA A 344 -46.93 44.69 -4.75
C ALA A 344 -47.32 46.10 -4.26
N ALA A 345 -48.60 46.32 -3.92
CA ALA A 345 -49.08 47.58 -3.35
C ALA A 345 -48.38 47.93 -2.04
N GLN A 346 -48.24 46.96 -1.11
CA GLN A 346 -47.53 47.17 0.16
C GLN A 346 -46.08 47.65 -0.06
N PHE A 347 -45.37 47.06 -1.02
CA PHE A 347 -44.01 47.51 -1.32
C PHE A 347 -43.96 48.90 -1.97
N LEU A 348 -44.95 49.26 -2.78
CA LEU A 348 -45.06 50.61 -3.37
C LEU A 348 -45.30 51.69 -2.31
N GLU A 349 -46.07 51.37 -1.27
CA GLU A 349 -46.25 52.26 -0.11
C GLU A 349 -44.92 52.51 0.61
N LEU A 350 -44.10 51.46 0.81
CA LEU A 350 -42.81 51.57 1.49
C LEU A 350 -41.82 52.51 0.76
N ILE A 351 -41.96 52.69 -0.55
CA ILE A 351 -41.16 53.62 -1.36
C ILE A 351 -41.92 54.88 -1.77
N GLU A 352 -43.04 55.18 -1.10
CA GLU A 352 -43.85 56.39 -1.27
C GLU A 352 -44.42 56.59 -2.70
N LYS A 353 -44.61 55.50 -3.45
CA LYS A 353 -45.26 55.53 -4.78
C LYS A 353 -46.77 55.34 -4.65
N TRP A 354 -47.38 56.22 -3.87
CA TRP A 354 -48.77 56.15 -3.40
C TRP A 354 -49.81 55.99 -4.51
N GLU A 355 -49.69 56.73 -5.61
CA GLU A 355 -50.64 56.63 -6.73
C GLU A 355 -50.59 55.25 -7.40
N ILE A 356 -49.39 54.69 -7.58
CA ILE A 356 -49.22 53.35 -8.17
C ILE A 356 -49.74 52.29 -7.18
N ALA A 357 -49.46 52.43 -5.88
CA ALA A 357 -49.98 51.54 -4.84
C ALA A 357 -51.51 51.48 -4.85
N ALA A 358 -52.18 52.64 -5.01
CA ALA A 358 -53.63 52.71 -5.09
C ALA A 358 -54.22 51.87 -6.24
N HIS A 359 -53.57 51.89 -7.40
CA HIS A 359 -53.96 51.05 -8.54
C HIS A 359 -53.90 49.56 -8.19
N TYR A 360 -52.82 49.11 -7.57
CA TYR A 360 -52.66 47.70 -7.20
C TYR A 360 -53.63 47.26 -6.09
N TYR A 361 -53.90 48.12 -5.09
CA TYR A 361 -54.94 47.83 -4.09
C TYR A 361 -56.33 47.70 -4.71
N LEU A 362 -56.64 48.54 -5.69
CA LEU A 362 -57.90 48.47 -6.42
C LEU A 362 -58.01 47.16 -7.22
N LEU A 363 -56.93 46.71 -7.86
CA LEU A 363 -56.89 45.40 -8.55
C LEU A 363 -57.16 44.22 -7.60
N SER A 364 -56.70 44.33 -6.35
CA SER A 364 -56.99 43.36 -5.28
C SER A 364 -58.33 43.61 -4.54
N ASN A 365 -59.18 44.51 -5.04
CA ASN A 365 -60.48 44.87 -4.45
C ASN A 365 -60.42 45.45 -3.01
N HIS A 366 -59.30 46.06 -2.62
CA HIS A 366 -59.12 46.75 -1.34
C HIS A 366 -59.37 48.26 -1.50
N ILE A 367 -60.64 48.64 -1.66
CA ILE A 367 -61.06 50.02 -1.97
C ILE A 367 -60.65 51.03 -0.88
N ASP A 368 -60.69 50.62 0.38
CA ASP A 368 -60.33 51.48 1.51
C ASP A 368 -58.84 51.84 1.49
N LEU A 369 -57.97 50.86 1.21
CA LEU A 369 -56.52 51.07 1.09
C LEU A 369 -56.18 51.87 -0.17
N CYS A 370 -56.89 51.64 -1.28
CA CYS A 370 -56.78 52.48 -2.48
C CYS A 370 -57.10 53.95 -2.18
N SER A 371 -58.24 54.21 -1.52
CA SER A 371 -58.65 55.57 -1.13
C SER A 371 -57.63 56.22 -0.19
N HIS A 372 -57.06 55.43 0.74
CA HIS A 372 -56.01 55.89 1.63
C HIS A 372 -54.75 56.32 0.87
N CYS A 373 -54.28 55.49 -0.06
CA CYS A 373 -53.12 55.77 -0.91
C CYS A 373 -53.33 57.02 -1.77
N LEU A 374 -54.48 57.17 -2.44
CA LEU A 374 -54.76 58.36 -3.26
C LEU A 374 -54.81 59.64 -2.43
N LYS A 375 -55.35 59.57 -1.21
CA LYS A 375 -55.31 60.70 -0.27
C LYS A 375 -53.87 61.06 0.10
N LYS A 376 -53.00 60.08 0.33
CA LYS A 376 -51.56 60.28 0.57
C LYS A 376 -50.84 60.86 -0.64
N ALA A 377 -51.29 60.53 -1.85
CA ALA A 377 -50.82 61.11 -3.10
C ALA A 377 -51.35 62.55 -3.36
N GLY A 378 -52.24 63.07 -2.52
CA GLY A 378 -52.77 64.44 -2.62
C GLY A 378 -54.09 64.58 -3.40
N PHE A 379 -54.76 63.48 -3.74
CA PHE A 379 -56.03 63.51 -4.46
C PHE A 379 -57.17 63.97 -3.54
N THR A 380 -58.09 64.76 -4.08
CA THR A 380 -59.32 65.19 -3.40
C THR A 380 -60.36 64.07 -3.35
N ALA A 381 -61.34 64.16 -2.43
CA ALA A 381 -62.39 63.15 -2.30
C ALA A 381 -63.17 62.90 -3.61
N LYS A 382 -63.38 63.94 -4.43
CA LYS A 382 -64.04 63.83 -5.74
C LYS A 382 -63.17 63.07 -6.75
N GLU A 383 -61.87 63.38 -6.81
CA GLU A 383 -60.92 62.68 -7.69
C GLU A 383 -60.77 61.22 -7.29
N ILE A 384 -60.77 60.91 -5.99
CA ILE A 384 -60.75 59.53 -5.47
C ILE A 384 -61.99 58.76 -5.92
N GLN A 385 -63.19 59.33 -5.75
CA GLN A 385 -64.43 58.71 -6.24
C GLN A 385 -64.38 58.47 -7.75
N HIS A 386 -63.92 59.46 -8.52
CA HIS A 386 -63.79 59.34 -9.96
C HIS A 386 -62.79 58.24 -10.36
N PHE A 387 -61.62 58.21 -9.73
CA PHE A 387 -60.59 57.20 -9.97
C PHE A 387 -61.12 55.77 -9.74
N ILE A 388 -61.81 55.55 -8.62
CA ILE A 388 -62.40 54.25 -8.27
C ILE A 388 -63.53 53.88 -9.24
N GLN A 389 -64.35 54.85 -9.67
CA GLN A 389 -65.44 54.62 -10.61
C GLN A 389 -64.93 54.26 -12.00
N VAL A 390 -63.96 55.01 -12.54
CA VAL A 390 -63.38 54.80 -13.87
C VAL A 390 -62.67 53.46 -13.95
N LYS A 391 -61.87 53.11 -12.94
CA LYS A 391 -61.09 51.86 -12.93
C LYS A 391 -61.90 50.61 -12.52
N LYS A 392 -63.14 50.77 -12.02
CA LYS A 392 -64.09 49.65 -11.82
C LYS A 392 -64.76 49.19 -13.11
N TYR A 393 -64.63 49.96 -14.20
CA TYR A 393 -64.95 49.46 -15.52
C TYR A 393 -63.75 48.64 -16.02
N PRO A 394 -63.89 47.32 -16.23
CA PRO A 394 -62.87 46.52 -16.88
C PRO A 394 -62.85 46.94 -18.35
N ASP A 395 -62.21 48.05 -18.66
CA ASP A 395 -62.18 48.56 -20.01
C ASP A 395 -61.26 47.69 -20.86
N SER A 396 -61.86 46.85 -21.71
CA SER A 396 -61.86 46.91 -23.19
C SER A 396 -60.71 47.60 -23.97
N PHE A 397 -59.61 47.94 -23.31
CA PHE A 397 -58.42 48.57 -23.84
C PHE A 397 -57.17 47.82 -23.34
N SER A 398 -57.09 46.54 -23.65
CA SER A 398 -55.82 45.82 -23.72
C SER A 398 -55.27 45.94 -25.15
N SER A 399 -54.33 46.86 -25.33
CA SER A 399 -53.40 46.91 -26.47
C SER A 399 -52.03 47.31 -25.98
#